data_AF-A0A2V5UR19-F1
#
_entry.id   AF-A0A2V5UR19-F1
#
_cell.length_a   1.000
_cell.length_b   1.000
_cell.length_c   1.000
_cell.angle_alpha   90.00
_cell.angle_beta   90.00
_cell.angle_gamma   90.00
#
_symmetry.space_group_name_H-M   'P 1'
#
loop_
_entity.id
_entity.type
_entity.pdbx_description
1 polymer ?
#
loop_
_entity_poly.entity_id
_entity_poly.type
_entity_poly.pdbx_seq_one_letter_code
_entity_poly.pdbx_strand_id
1 'polypeptide(L)' 'VDLYAAPVFWMLGFSPELNTPLFSAARVAGWCAHVTEQHDHNRLIRPRSLYIGHQLRPYPGAAARGA' A
#
# COMPACT_ATOMS: atom_id res chain seq x y z
N VAL A 1 -11.39 -13.45 -4.70
CA VAL A 1 -10.87 -14.54 -3.82
C VAL A 1 -11.36 -14.36 -2.39
N ASP A 2 -11.42 -13.12 -1.89
CA ASP A 2 -11.61 -12.83 -0.47
C ASP A 2 -13.01 -13.19 0.08
N LEU A 3 -14.06 -13.03 -0.73
CA LEU A 3 -15.45 -13.37 -0.33
C LEU A 3 -15.60 -14.82 0.13
N TYR A 4 -14.89 -15.75 -0.52
CA TYR A 4 -14.93 -17.17 -0.18
C TYR A 4 -13.77 -17.60 0.72
N ALA A 5 -12.64 -16.88 0.69
CA ALA A 5 -11.49 -17.20 1.55
C ALA A 5 -11.77 -16.91 3.04
N ALA A 6 -12.43 -15.79 3.36
CA ALA A 6 -12.69 -15.43 4.76
C ALA A 6 -13.60 -16.45 5.50
N PRO A 7 -14.72 -16.93 4.93
CA PRO A 7 -15.49 -18.02 5.53
C PRO A 7 -14.69 -19.31 5.68
N VAL A 8 -13.82 -19.64 4.72
CA VAL A 8 -12.97 -20.84 4.79
C VAL A 8 -11.98 -20.75 5.95
N PHE A 9 -11.31 -19.60 6.13
CA PHE A 9 -10.40 -19.41 7.27
C PHE A 9 -11.13 -19.47 8.62
N TRP A 10 -12.35 -18.93 8.68
CA TRP A 10 -13.21 -19.06 9.85
C TRP A 10 -13.61 -20.51 10.13
N MET A 11 -14.00 -21.27 9.10
CA MET A 11 -14.30 -22.70 9.20
C MET A 11 -13.09 -23.54 9.63
N LEU A 12 -11.87 -23.08 9.32
CA LEU A 12 -10.62 -23.67 9.78
C LEU A 12 -10.23 -23.26 11.21
N GLY A 13 -11.02 -22.42 11.88
CA GLY A 13 -10.83 -22.01 13.26
C GLY A 13 -9.89 -20.82 13.46
N PHE A 14 -9.50 -20.11 12.39
CA PHE A 14 -8.69 -18.91 12.51
C PHE A 14 -9.54 -17.70 12.92
N SER A 15 -8.97 -16.82 13.74
CA SER A 15 -9.56 -15.50 14.04
C SER A 15 -9.66 -14.67 12.74
N PRO A 16 -10.77 -13.95 12.48
CA PRO A 16 -10.91 -13.06 11.32
C PRO A 16 -9.80 -12.00 11.22
N GLU A 17 -9.20 -11.62 12.34
CA GLU A 17 -8.06 -10.69 12.41
C GLU A 17 -6.81 -11.23 11.68
N LEU A 18 -6.72 -12.55 11.50
CA LEU A 18 -5.61 -13.22 10.83
C LEU A 18 -5.78 -13.35 9.31
N ASN A 19 -6.90 -12.91 8.75
CA ASN A 19 -7.15 -13.02 7.30
C ASN A 19 -6.06 -12.32 6.45
N THR A 20 -5.67 -11.10 6.82
CA THR A 20 -4.63 -10.34 6.12
C THR A 20 -3.22 -10.93 6.31
N PRO A 21 -2.79 -11.31 7.53
CA PRO A 21 -1.56 -12.06 7.73
C PRO A 21 -1.47 -13.36 6.93
N LEU A 22 -2.55 -14.15 6.89
CA LEU A 22 -2.57 -15.43 6.17
C LEU A 22 -2.46 -15.24 4.65
N PHE A 23 -3.15 -14.23 4.11
CA PHE A 23 -2.97 -13.81 2.71
C PHE A 23 -1.52 -13.40 2.44
N SER A 24 -0.93 -12.58 3.32
CA SER A 24 0.44 -12.08 3.15
C SER A 24 1.47 -13.21 3.19
N ALA A 25 1.30 -14.18 4.09
CA ALA A 25 2.14 -15.36 4.20
C ALA A 25 2.14 -16.19 2.90
N ALA A 26 0.97 -16.37 2.27
CA ALA A 26 0.89 -17.04 0.97
C ALA A 26 1.48 -16.18 -0.18
N ARG A 27 1.29 -14.85 -0.13
CA ARG A 27 1.72 -13.95 -1.21
C ARG A 27 3.20 -13.61 -1.23
N VAL A 28 3.92 -13.80 -0.13
CA VAL A 28 5.36 -13.46 -0.02
C VAL A 28 6.19 -14.12 -1.13
N ALA A 29 5.89 -15.37 -1.49
CA ALA A 29 6.58 -16.07 -2.57
C ALA A 29 6.43 -15.35 -3.93
N GLY A 30 5.21 -14.89 -4.24
CA GLY A 30 4.94 -14.12 -5.46
C GLY A 30 5.58 -12.74 -5.46
N TRP A 31 5.61 -12.06 -4.30
CA TRP A 31 6.31 -10.78 -4.17
C TRP A 31 7.81 -10.95 -4.41
N CYS A 32 8.44 -11.97 -3.82
CA CYS A 32 9.86 -12.27 -4.04
C CYS A 32 10.15 -12.60 -5.51
N ALA A 33 9.28 -13.37 -6.17
CA ALA A 33 9.41 -13.68 -7.59
C ALA A 33 9.39 -12.41 -8.45
N HIS A 34 8.41 -11.52 -8.25
CA HIS A 34 8.32 -10.26 -9.00
C HIS A 34 9.47 -9.30 -8.70
N VAL A 35 9.97 -9.26 -7.46
CA VAL A 35 11.17 -8.47 -7.13
C VAL A 35 12.37 -8.98 -7.90
N THR A 36 12.57 -10.30 -7.96
CA THR A 36 13.66 -10.92 -8.71
C THR A 36 13.54 -10.63 -10.22
N GLU A 37 12.35 -10.83 -10.78
CA GLU A 37 12.04 -10.55 -12.19
C GLU A 37 12.28 -9.07 -12.54
N GLN A 38 11.89 -8.15 -11.65
CA GLN A 38 12.18 -6.73 -11.79
C GLN A 38 13.69 -6.45 -11.73
N HIS A 39 14.47 -7.15 -10.90
CA HIS A 39 15.91 -6.97 -10.84
C HIS A 39 16.62 -7.43 -12.12
N ASP A 40 16.15 -8.48 -12.78
CA ASP A 40 16.71 -8.97 -14.05
C ASP A 40 16.55 -7.95 -15.20
N HIS A 41 15.46 -7.18 -15.20
CA HIS A 41 15.16 -6.17 -16.23
C HIS A 41 14.84 -4.80 -15.60
N ASN A 42 15.73 -4.32 -14.75
CA ASN A 42 15.42 -3.22 -13.84
C ASN A 42 15.17 -1.87 -14.53
N ARG A 43 14.08 -1.20 -14.13
CA ARG A 43 13.76 0.18 -14.47
C ARG A 43 13.27 0.94 -13.24
N LEU A 44 13.77 2.16 -13.06
CA LEU A 44 13.31 3.05 -11.99
C LEU A 44 11.83 3.39 -12.16
N ILE A 45 11.01 3.04 -11.17
CA ILE A 45 9.60 3.41 -11.09
C ILE A 45 9.51 4.83 -10.50
N ARG A 46 9.30 5.83 -11.35
CA ARG A 46 9.19 7.25 -10.94
C ARG A 46 8.00 7.94 -11.63
N PRO A 47 6.77 7.77 -11.11
CA PRO A 47 5.60 8.47 -11.66
C PRO A 47 5.69 9.98 -11.42
N ARG A 48 4.95 10.76 -12.22
CA ARG A 48 4.76 12.21 -12.03
C ARG A 48 3.33 12.46 -11.60
N SER A 49 3.13 13.47 -10.77
CA SER A 49 1.80 13.98 -10.42
C SER A 49 1.53 15.30 -11.15
N LEU A 50 0.29 15.50 -11.59
CA LEU A 50 -0.17 16.77 -12.10
C LEU A 50 -0.57 17.66 -10.92
N TYR A 51 0.05 18.83 -10.78
CA TYR A 51 -0.31 19.78 -9.74
C TYR A 51 -1.55 20.58 -10.16
N ILE A 52 -2.64 20.42 -9.40
CA ILE A 52 -3.90 21.18 -9.54
C ILE A 52 -4.19 22.04 -8.28
N GLY A 53 -3.19 22.21 -7.42
CA GLY A 53 -3.31 23.03 -6.21
C GLY A 53 -3.22 24.53 -6.51
N HIS A 54 -3.26 25.33 -5.45
CA HIS A 54 -3.16 26.77 -5.58
C HIS A 54 -1.79 27.24 -6.07
N GLN A 55 -1.74 28.36 -6.78
CA GLN A 55 -0.47 28.99 -7.11
C GLN A 55 0.29 29.47 -5.86
N LEU A 56 1.50 29.97 -6.05
CA LEU A 56 2.37 30.48 -4.99
C LEU A 56 1.60 31.36 -4.00
N ARG A 57 1.63 30.99 -2.72
CA ARG A 57 1.03 31.75 -1.63
C ARG A 57 2.14 32.31 -0.73
N PRO A 58 2.07 33.60 -0.34
CA PRO A 58 2.98 34.13 0.65
C PRO A 58 2.77 33.40 1.98
N TYR A 59 3.86 33.01 2.63
CA TYR A 59 3.81 32.41 3.96
C TYR A 59 3.45 33.51 4.98
N PRO A 60 2.35 33.37 5.74
CA PRO A 60 1.85 34.46 6.58
C PRO A 60 2.65 34.67 7.88
N GLY A 61 3.72 33.90 8.13
CA GLY A 61 4.46 33.97 9.39
C GLY A 61 3.74 33.25 10.54
N ALA A 62 4.47 32.95 11.62
CA ALA A 62 3.91 32.29 12.81
C ALA A 62 2.91 33.17 13.58
N ALA A 63 3.03 34.51 13.49
CA ALA A 63 2.19 35.46 14.23
C ALA A 63 0.79 35.69 13.61
N ALA A 64 0.58 35.31 12.34
CA ALA A 64 -0.67 35.59 11.62
C ALA A 64 -1.76 34.53 11.81
N ARG A 65 -1.47 33.42 12.49
CA ARG A 65 -2.48 32.47 12.96
C ARG A 65 -2.62 32.72 14.46
N GLY A 66 -3.61 33.52 14.83
CA GLY A 66 -3.93 33.78 16.23
C GLY A 66 -4.06 32.47 17.01
N ALA A 67 -3.54 32.48 18.23
CA ALA A 67 -3.86 31.50 19.25
C ALA A 67 -5.37 31.46 19.53
#